data_AF-A0A367A249-F1
#
_entry.id   AF-A0A367A249-F1
#
_cell.length_a   1.000
_cell.length_b   1.000
_cell.length_c   1.000
_cell.angle_alpha   90.00
_cell.angle_beta   90.00
_cell.angle_gamma   90.00
#
_symmetry.space_group_name_H-M   'P 1'
#
loop_
_entity.id
_entity.type
_entity.pdbx_description
1 polymer ?
#
loop_
_entity_poly.entity_id
_entity_poly.type
_entity_poly.pdbx_seq_one_letter_code
_entity_poly.pdbx_strand_id
1 'polypeptide(L)'
;MTIPVRPGAARPAGRPGAPDPLAPLLELPGVREASDGARAAIDRLLAHRVLRRESAGVSTESALRGARASAALEGVDVPLPDLRAGGVDDPVVQGALRVSAGLGAMVETWPKAPGQVLARLHVLAAADLVDRADLGRPTPHAGPRLSGLFSLVTGTTTAPAVIVAALVHGELAALAPFGSADGVVARGAARLTGIVRGLDPKAVSVPEVGFAELGRDEHARALAGYASGSPEGVAGWLVHCCRATEHGALEGLAICESLLRG
;
A
#
# COMPACT_ATOMS: atom_id res chain seq x y z
N MET A 1 33.97 -0.80 37.12
CA MET A 1 33.37 -2.10 36.73
C MET A 1 32.62 -1.90 35.43
N THR A 2 33.24 -2.27 34.32
CA THR A 2 32.67 -2.22 32.96
C THR A 2 31.96 -3.54 32.68
N ILE A 3 30.65 -3.49 32.46
CA ILE A 3 29.84 -4.66 32.06
C ILE A 3 30.25 -5.03 30.62
N PRO A 4 30.70 -6.26 30.34
CA PRO A 4 31.03 -6.66 28.99
C PRO A 4 29.74 -6.88 28.18
N VAL A 5 29.58 -6.12 27.11
CA VAL A 5 28.49 -6.25 26.15
C VAL A 5 28.73 -7.52 25.32
N ARG A 6 27.79 -8.48 25.35
CA ARG A 6 27.84 -9.68 24.52
C ARG A 6 27.73 -9.29 23.04
N PRO A 7 28.51 -9.90 22.12
CA PRO A 7 28.29 -9.74 20.69
C PRO A 7 26.89 -10.22 20.33
N GLY A 8 26.12 -9.39 19.62
CA GLY A 8 24.80 -9.75 19.12
C GLY A 8 24.86 -11.01 18.26
N ALA A 9 23.95 -11.95 18.51
CA ALA A 9 23.81 -13.15 17.70
C ALA A 9 23.64 -12.76 16.22
N ALA A 10 24.46 -13.34 15.35
CA ALA A 10 24.37 -13.14 13.92
C ALA A 10 22.97 -13.52 13.40
N ARG A 11 22.40 -12.65 12.56
CA ARG A 11 21.14 -12.90 11.85
C ARG A 11 21.28 -14.19 11.05
N PRO A 12 20.37 -15.18 11.16
CA PRO A 12 20.42 -16.35 10.29
C PRO A 12 20.30 -15.87 8.84
N ALA A 13 21.36 -16.04 8.07
CA ALA A 13 21.32 -15.86 6.63
C ALA A 13 20.32 -16.87 6.07
N GLY A 14 19.37 -16.42 5.25
CA GLY A 14 18.47 -17.31 4.52
C GLY A 14 19.31 -18.33 3.75
N ARG A 15 18.99 -19.62 3.89
CA ARG A 15 19.67 -20.69 3.18
C ARG A 15 19.56 -20.43 1.67
N PRO A 16 20.68 -20.31 0.93
CA PRO A 16 20.62 -20.30 -0.53
C PRO A 16 19.95 -21.59 -1.00
N GLY A 17 18.84 -21.47 -1.75
CA GLY A 17 18.14 -22.62 -2.35
C GLY A 17 16.84 -23.08 -1.66
N ALA A 18 16.37 -22.40 -0.61
CA ALA A 18 14.99 -22.64 -0.15
C ALA A 18 14.00 -22.11 -1.23
N PRO A 19 12.97 -22.89 -1.61
CA PRO A 19 11.98 -22.44 -2.59
C PRO A 19 11.26 -21.20 -2.07
N ASP A 20 10.99 -20.26 -2.97
CA ASP A 20 10.28 -19.03 -2.62
C ASP A 20 8.86 -19.37 -2.13
N PRO A 21 8.51 -19.04 -0.87
CA PRO A 21 7.21 -19.40 -0.29
C PRO A 21 6.03 -18.71 -0.98
N LEU A 22 6.26 -17.63 -1.73
CA LEU A 22 5.21 -16.90 -2.43
C LEU A 22 5.01 -17.39 -3.87
N ALA A 23 5.93 -18.19 -4.42
CA ALA A 23 5.83 -18.68 -5.79
C ALA A 23 4.50 -19.40 -6.09
N PRO A 24 3.95 -20.25 -5.19
CA PRO A 24 2.67 -20.91 -5.43
C PRO A 24 1.48 -19.97 -5.63
N LEU A 25 1.54 -18.72 -5.15
CA LEU A 25 0.44 -17.75 -5.31
C LEU A 25 0.19 -17.41 -6.77
N LEU A 26 1.21 -17.48 -7.63
CA LEU A 26 1.06 -17.21 -9.06
C LEU A 26 0.35 -18.34 -9.81
N GLU A 27 0.24 -19.52 -9.21
CA GLU A 27 -0.47 -20.66 -9.78
C GLU A 27 -1.97 -20.64 -9.42
N LEU A 28 -2.38 -19.72 -8.55
CA LEU A 28 -3.79 -19.53 -8.23
C LEU A 28 -4.55 -18.95 -9.45
N PRO A 29 -5.84 -19.30 -9.63
CA PRO A 29 -6.62 -18.89 -10.79
C PRO A 29 -6.56 -17.38 -11.07
N GLY A 30 -6.09 -17.01 -12.26
CA GLY A 30 -6.05 -15.62 -12.74
C GLY A 30 -4.94 -14.73 -12.13
N VAL A 31 -4.21 -15.18 -11.11
CA VAL A 31 -3.25 -14.32 -10.40
C VAL A 31 -2.06 -13.92 -11.27
N ARG A 32 -1.48 -14.88 -12.01
CA ARG A 32 -0.37 -14.61 -12.93
C ARG A 32 -0.75 -13.60 -14.01
N GLU A 33 -1.84 -13.86 -14.72
CA GLU A 33 -2.34 -12.98 -15.78
C GLU A 33 -2.61 -11.56 -15.27
N ALA A 34 -3.29 -11.43 -14.12
CA ALA A 34 -3.58 -10.13 -13.53
C ALA A 34 -2.28 -9.41 -13.05
N SER A 35 -1.33 -10.15 -12.48
CA SER A 35 -0.03 -9.59 -12.08
C SER A 35 0.75 -9.04 -13.28
N ASP A 36 0.75 -9.76 -14.40
CA ASP A 36 1.41 -9.35 -15.63
C ASP A 36 0.72 -8.12 -16.25
N GLY A 37 -0.62 -8.08 -16.22
CA GLY A 37 -1.42 -6.93 -16.64
C GLY A 37 -1.11 -5.67 -15.83
N ALA A 38 -1.09 -5.78 -14.50
CA ALA A 38 -0.72 -4.70 -13.59
C ALA A 38 0.69 -4.17 -13.87
N ARG A 39 1.67 -5.06 -14.07
CA ARG A 39 3.03 -4.65 -14.41
C ARG A 39 3.09 -3.91 -15.75
N ALA A 40 2.44 -4.44 -16.78
CA ALA A 40 2.42 -3.84 -18.11
C ALA A 40 1.74 -2.45 -18.12
N ALA A 41 0.69 -2.28 -17.34
CA ALA A 41 0.00 -0.98 -17.19
C ALA A 41 0.91 0.07 -16.52
N ILE A 42 1.61 -0.31 -15.46
CA ILE A 42 2.58 0.56 -14.79
C ILE A 42 3.77 0.88 -15.69
N ASP A 43 4.32 -0.09 -16.42
CA ASP A 43 5.42 0.15 -17.36
C ASP A 43 5.02 1.14 -18.47
N ARG A 44 3.78 1.04 -18.97
CA ARG A 44 3.22 1.99 -19.93
C ARG A 44 3.13 3.40 -19.34
N LEU A 45 2.66 3.52 -18.10
CA LEU A 45 2.63 4.80 -17.38
C LEU A 45 4.05 5.37 -17.24
N LEU A 46 5.01 4.59 -16.74
CA LEU A 46 6.38 5.02 -16.52
C LEU A 46 7.12 5.42 -17.82
N ALA A 47 6.73 4.84 -18.95
CA ALA A 47 7.22 5.20 -20.29
C ALA A 47 6.68 6.54 -20.81
N HIS A 48 5.65 7.12 -20.15
CA HIS A 48 5.02 8.35 -20.62
C HIS A 48 5.99 9.54 -20.59
N ARG A 49 6.06 10.28 -21.71
CA ARG A 49 7.08 11.32 -21.94
C ARG A 49 7.08 12.44 -20.89
N VAL A 50 5.92 12.75 -20.31
CA VAL A 50 5.77 13.82 -19.31
C VAL A 50 6.59 13.52 -18.06
N LEU A 51 6.75 12.25 -17.70
CA LEU A 51 7.47 11.80 -16.50
C LEU A 51 8.99 12.00 -16.58
N ARG A 52 9.52 12.46 -17.72
CA ARG A 52 10.90 12.90 -17.85
C ARG A 52 11.12 14.32 -17.32
N ARG A 53 10.06 15.13 -17.21
CA ARG A 53 10.13 16.55 -16.80
C ARG A 53 9.26 16.83 -15.58
N GLU A 54 8.07 16.25 -15.53
CA GLU A 54 7.02 16.58 -14.55
C GLU A 54 6.63 15.40 -13.66
N SER A 55 7.58 14.50 -13.33
CA SER A 55 7.26 13.38 -12.43
C SER A 55 6.82 13.86 -11.05
N ALA A 56 7.36 14.98 -10.55
CA ALA A 56 6.97 15.55 -9.26
C ALA A 56 5.52 16.06 -9.27
N GLY A 57 5.10 16.75 -10.34
CA GLY A 57 3.71 17.19 -10.52
C GLY A 57 2.74 16.01 -10.60
N VAL A 58 3.08 14.98 -11.39
CA VAL A 58 2.25 13.76 -11.49
C VAL A 58 2.15 13.05 -10.13
N SER A 59 3.26 12.94 -9.40
CA SER A 59 3.26 12.28 -8.08
C SER A 59 2.44 13.05 -7.05
N THR A 60 2.46 14.39 -7.11
CA THR A 60 1.66 15.26 -6.24
C THR A 60 0.17 15.08 -6.49
N GLU A 61 -0.25 15.13 -7.76
CA GLU A 61 -1.64 14.87 -8.16
C GLU A 61 -2.06 13.44 -7.82
N SER A 62 -1.17 12.47 -8.04
CA SER A 62 -1.38 11.07 -7.71
C SER A 62 -1.59 10.85 -6.20
N ALA A 63 -0.82 11.55 -5.36
CA ALA A 63 -0.97 11.52 -3.90
C ALA A 63 -2.30 12.14 -3.46
N LEU A 64 -2.70 13.27 -4.05
CA LEU A 64 -3.96 13.96 -3.76
C LEU A 64 -5.18 13.10 -4.11
N ARG A 65 -5.21 12.56 -5.34
CA ARG A 65 -6.31 11.69 -5.80
C ARG A 65 -6.33 10.37 -5.05
N GLY A 66 -5.15 9.81 -4.74
CA GLY A 66 -5.02 8.60 -3.93
C GLY A 66 -5.56 8.80 -2.51
N ALA A 67 -5.27 9.94 -1.87
CA ALA A 67 -5.83 10.28 -0.56
C ALA A 67 -7.36 10.38 -0.58
N ARG A 68 -7.92 11.09 -1.58
CA ARG A 68 -9.38 11.19 -1.77
C ARG A 68 -10.03 9.82 -1.93
N ALA A 69 -9.50 8.99 -2.82
CA ALA A 69 -10.04 7.66 -3.07
C ALA A 69 -9.88 6.72 -1.86
N SER A 70 -8.78 6.86 -1.12
CA SER A 70 -8.57 6.16 0.14
C SER A 70 -9.64 6.54 1.17
N ALA A 71 -10.00 7.81 1.31
CA ALA A 71 -11.08 8.24 2.19
C ALA A 71 -12.47 7.76 1.70
N ALA A 72 -12.70 7.75 0.38
CA ALA A 72 -13.94 7.25 -0.21
C ALA A 72 -14.17 5.76 0.11
N LEU A 73 -13.11 4.95 0.14
CA LEU A 73 -13.18 3.54 0.57
C LEU A 73 -13.57 3.38 2.05
N GLU A 74 -13.27 4.37 2.89
CA GLU A 74 -13.74 4.43 4.28
C GLU A 74 -15.18 4.99 4.40
N GLY A 75 -15.79 5.39 3.28
CA GLY A 75 -17.15 5.94 3.24
C GLY A 75 -17.23 7.46 3.24
N VAL A 76 -16.09 8.16 3.12
CA VAL A 76 -16.03 9.62 3.03
C VAL A 76 -15.60 10.05 1.63
N ASP A 77 -16.57 10.23 0.74
CA ASP A 77 -16.31 10.73 -0.62
C ASP A 77 -16.49 12.25 -0.67
N VAL A 78 -15.46 12.93 -1.18
CA VAL A 78 -15.42 14.38 -1.32
C VAL A 78 -15.07 14.77 -2.75
N PRO A 79 -15.67 15.84 -3.30
CA PRO A 79 -15.29 16.34 -4.62
C PRO A 79 -13.81 16.75 -4.65
N LEU A 80 -13.09 16.35 -5.70
CA LEU A 80 -11.68 16.71 -5.89
C LEU A 80 -11.44 18.24 -5.90
N PRO A 81 -12.33 19.09 -6.47
CA PRO A 81 -12.16 20.55 -6.38
C PRO A 81 -12.14 21.09 -4.95
N ASP A 82 -12.99 20.56 -4.07
CA ASP A 82 -13.08 21.01 -2.67
C ASP A 82 -11.80 20.61 -1.91
N LEU A 83 -11.28 19.42 -2.18
CA LEU A 83 -10.01 18.96 -1.62
C LEU A 83 -8.84 19.85 -2.08
N ARG A 84 -8.81 20.27 -3.35
CA ARG A 84 -7.80 21.20 -3.87
C ARG A 84 -7.90 22.59 -3.26
N ALA A 85 -9.12 23.04 -2.96
CA ALA A 85 -9.35 24.32 -2.29
C ALA A 85 -8.89 24.31 -0.82
N GLY A 86 -8.62 23.14 -0.24
CA GLY A 86 -8.17 22.99 1.15
C GLY A 86 -9.27 23.18 2.19
N GLY A 87 -10.54 23.14 1.79
CA GLY A 87 -11.70 23.37 2.66
C GLY A 87 -12.32 22.11 3.26
N VAL A 88 -11.62 20.96 3.21
CA VAL A 88 -12.15 19.68 3.68
C VAL A 88 -11.51 19.33 5.02
N ASP A 89 -12.23 19.50 6.13
CA ASP A 89 -11.71 19.24 7.48
C ASP A 89 -12.05 17.84 8.02
N ASP A 90 -12.64 16.97 7.19
CA ASP A 90 -12.98 15.61 7.62
C ASP A 90 -11.73 14.85 8.12
N PRO A 91 -11.75 14.30 9.35
CA PRO A 91 -10.59 13.63 9.94
C PRO A 91 -10.01 12.48 9.11
N VAL A 92 -10.87 11.71 8.42
CA VAL A 92 -10.45 10.57 7.59
C VAL A 92 -9.74 11.08 6.33
N VAL A 93 -10.31 12.11 5.69
CA VAL A 93 -9.70 12.75 4.52
C VAL A 93 -8.35 13.35 4.88
N GLN A 94 -8.28 14.10 5.99
CA GLN A 94 -7.04 14.69 6.48
C GLN A 94 -5.99 13.62 6.83
N GLY A 95 -6.40 12.50 7.42
CA GLY A 95 -5.54 11.36 7.70
C GLY A 95 -4.95 10.74 6.42
N ALA A 96 -5.81 10.50 5.43
CA ALA A 96 -5.39 9.98 4.13
C ALA A 96 -4.42 10.92 3.38
N LEU A 97 -4.67 12.24 3.42
CA LEU A 97 -3.76 13.25 2.86
C LEU A 97 -2.38 13.20 3.50
N ARG A 98 -2.32 13.16 4.84
CA ARG A 98 -1.06 13.05 5.60
C ARG A 98 -0.31 11.77 5.30
N VAL A 99 -1.01 10.65 5.18
CA VAL A 99 -0.42 9.35 4.79
C VAL A 99 0.19 9.45 3.40
N SER A 100 -0.57 9.87 2.39
CA SER A 100 -0.10 9.97 1.01
C SER A 100 1.10 10.92 0.86
N ALA A 101 1.05 12.09 1.50
CA ALA A 101 2.16 13.06 1.49
C ALA A 101 3.41 12.54 2.24
N GLY A 102 3.21 11.68 3.25
CA GLY A 102 4.30 11.16 4.08
C GLY A 102 5.08 9.99 3.48
N LEU A 103 4.54 9.28 2.47
CA LEU A 103 5.11 8.01 1.98
C LEU A 103 6.59 8.13 1.55
N GLY A 104 6.95 9.20 0.85
CA GLY A 104 8.30 9.40 0.33
C GLY A 104 9.37 9.38 1.43
N ALA A 105 9.06 9.92 2.61
CA ALA A 105 9.98 9.94 3.76
C ALA A 105 10.18 8.56 4.41
N MET A 106 9.37 7.57 4.06
CA MET A 106 9.36 6.23 4.67
C MET A 106 9.96 5.15 3.76
N VAL A 107 10.29 5.47 2.49
CA VAL A 107 10.82 4.52 1.48
C VAL A 107 12.06 3.78 2.00
N GLU A 108 13.02 4.51 2.55
CA GLU A 108 14.27 3.92 3.06
C GLU A 108 14.09 3.11 4.34
N THR A 109 13.08 3.42 5.14
CA THR A 109 12.84 2.79 6.45
C THR A 109 11.99 1.53 6.31
N TRP A 110 11.07 1.49 5.35
CA TRP A 110 10.14 0.37 5.15
C TRP A 110 10.79 -1.02 5.14
N PRO A 111 11.82 -1.29 4.31
CA PRO A 111 12.44 -2.62 4.26
C PRO A 111 13.36 -2.92 5.46
N LYS A 112 13.59 -1.95 6.36
CA LYS A 112 14.51 -2.06 7.50
C LYS A 112 13.78 -2.17 8.83
N ALA A 113 12.70 -1.40 9.00
CA ALA A 113 11.93 -1.27 10.23
C ALA A 113 10.43 -1.11 9.93
N PRO A 114 9.77 -2.12 9.33
CA PRO A 114 8.36 -2.02 8.94
C PRO A 114 7.44 -1.68 10.11
N GLY A 115 7.70 -2.18 11.31
CA GLY A 115 6.91 -1.83 12.51
C GLY A 115 6.95 -0.34 12.87
N GLN A 116 8.10 0.33 12.71
CA GLN A 116 8.22 1.78 12.91
C GLN A 116 7.41 2.54 11.87
N VAL A 117 7.45 2.09 10.62
CA VAL A 117 6.70 2.70 9.53
C VAL A 117 5.20 2.53 9.73
N LEU A 118 4.72 1.35 10.13
CA LEU A 118 3.30 1.14 10.43
C LEU A 118 2.81 2.03 11.57
N ALA A 119 3.60 2.14 12.65
CA ALA A 119 3.29 3.06 13.74
C ALA A 119 3.20 4.52 13.25
N ARG A 120 4.13 4.95 12.38
CA ARG A 120 4.11 6.29 11.78
C ARG A 120 2.92 6.49 10.85
N LEU A 121 2.59 5.52 10.00
CA LEU A 121 1.42 5.57 9.13
C LEU A 121 0.15 5.74 9.96
N HIS A 122 -0.01 4.99 11.05
CA HIS A 122 -1.16 5.15 11.93
C HIS A 122 -1.18 6.51 12.64
N VAL A 123 -0.04 7.02 13.11
CA VAL A 123 0.05 8.39 13.65
C VAL A 123 -0.45 9.42 12.63
N LEU A 124 -0.11 9.25 11.35
CA LEU A 124 -0.56 10.14 10.28
C LEU A 124 -2.04 9.93 9.93
N ALA A 125 -2.52 8.70 9.92
CA ALA A 125 -3.89 8.37 9.51
C ALA A 125 -4.93 8.73 10.59
N ALA A 126 -4.58 8.55 11.87
CA ALA A 126 -5.54 8.58 12.97
C ALA A 126 -5.40 9.80 13.90
N ALA A 127 -4.55 10.79 13.59
CA ALA A 127 -4.26 11.88 14.54
C ALA A 127 -5.49 12.67 15.02
N ASP A 128 -6.55 12.73 14.21
CA ASP A 128 -7.81 13.42 14.52
C ASP A 128 -8.97 12.44 14.76
N LEU A 129 -8.66 11.14 14.89
CA LEU A 129 -9.64 10.06 15.07
C LEU A 129 -9.52 9.40 16.44
N VAL A 130 -8.35 9.43 17.07
CA VAL A 130 -8.09 8.76 18.36
C VAL A 130 -7.23 9.63 19.27
N ASP A 131 -7.21 9.29 20.56
CA ASP A 131 -6.36 9.96 21.52
C ASP A 131 -4.87 9.77 21.22
N ARG A 132 -4.07 10.79 21.55
CA ARG A 132 -2.61 10.78 21.33
C ARG A 132 -1.92 9.56 21.96
N ALA A 133 -2.45 9.06 23.07
CA ALA A 133 -1.90 7.91 23.79
C ALA A 133 -2.01 6.61 22.98
N ASP A 134 -2.97 6.51 22.05
CA ASP A 134 -3.26 5.32 21.26
C ASP A 134 -2.59 5.36 19.87
N LEU A 135 -2.08 6.52 19.46
CA LEU A 135 -1.43 6.68 18.15
C LEU A 135 -0.17 5.82 18.01
N GLY A 136 -0.16 4.99 16.97
CA GLY A 136 0.99 4.21 16.53
C GLY A 136 1.21 2.95 17.36
N ARG A 137 0.18 2.51 18.10
CA ARG A 137 0.25 1.36 18.99
C ARG A 137 -0.67 0.25 18.48
N PRO A 138 -0.10 -0.79 17.84
CA PRO A 138 -0.88 -1.98 17.54
C PRO A 138 -1.42 -2.58 18.84
N THR A 139 -2.64 -3.07 18.78
CA THR A 139 -3.28 -3.82 19.85
C THR A 139 -2.52 -5.14 20.12
N PRO A 140 -2.58 -5.70 21.35
CA PRO A 140 -1.79 -6.88 21.71
C PRO A 140 -2.06 -8.13 20.84
N HIS A 141 -3.29 -8.27 20.32
CA HIS A 141 -3.66 -9.43 19.49
C HIS A 141 -2.92 -9.45 18.14
N ALA A 142 -2.45 -8.29 17.66
CA ALA A 142 -1.82 -8.17 16.34
C ALA A 142 -0.37 -8.67 16.29
N GLY A 143 0.32 -8.76 17.44
CA GLY A 143 1.76 -9.00 17.52
C GLY A 143 2.27 -10.24 16.73
N PRO A 144 1.67 -11.43 16.89
CA PRO A 144 2.11 -12.62 16.17
C PRO A 144 1.94 -12.51 14.65
N ARG A 145 0.79 -12.00 14.16
CA ARG A 145 0.52 -11.83 12.72
C ARG A 145 1.42 -10.76 12.11
N LEU A 146 1.65 -9.66 12.81
CA LEU A 146 2.56 -8.60 12.36
C LEU A 146 4.00 -9.10 12.20
N SER A 147 4.44 -10.02 13.05
CA SER A 147 5.79 -10.62 12.93
C SER A 147 5.94 -11.43 11.63
N GLY A 148 4.88 -12.14 11.20
CA GLY A 148 4.83 -12.80 9.89
C GLY A 148 4.89 -11.79 8.74
N LEU A 149 4.09 -10.72 8.80
CA LEU A 149 4.11 -9.63 7.82
C LEU A 149 5.49 -8.95 7.74
N PHE A 150 6.17 -8.70 8.86
CA PHE A 150 7.51 -8.12 8.85
C PHE A 150 8.53 -9.04 8.20
N SER A 151 8.38 -10.35 8.37
CA SER A 151 9.20 -11.34 7.69
C SER A 151 8.96 -11.33 6.18
N LEU A 152 7.70 -11.15 5.74
CA LEU A 152 7.35 -10.96 4.33
C LEU A 152 8.00 -9.70 3.74
N VAL A 153 7.90 -8.56 4.43
CA VAL A 153 8.41 -7.26 3.96
C VAL A 153 9.95 -7.23 3.89
N THR A 154 10.61 -7.82 4.88
CA THR A 154 12.08 -7.81 5.00
C THR A 154 12.76 -9.00 4.32
N GLY A 155 11.97 -10.01 3.92
CA GLY A 155 12.44 -11.22 3.25
C GLY A 155 12.75 -11.03 1.77
N THR A 156 13.57 -11.94 1.24
CA THR A 156 13.83 -12.04 -0.21
C THR A 156 12.75 -12.89 -0.87
N THR A 157 12.23 -12.43 -2.00
CA THR A 157 11.27 -13.18 -2.84
C THR A 157 11.39 -12.70 -4.28
N THR A 158 11.21 -13.63 -5.22
CA THR A 158 11.08 -13.40 -6.67
C THR A 158 9.64 -13.11 -7.08
N ALA A 159 8.68 -13.15 -6.15
CA ALA A 159 7.30 -12.79 -6.44
C ALA A 159 7.19 -11.34 -6.95
N PRO A 160 6.30 -11.08 -7.93
CA PRO A 160 6.06 -9.74 -8.45
C PRO A 160 5.73 -8.73 -7.35
N ALA A 161 6.22 -7.51 -7.50
CA ALA A 161 6.04 -6.45 -6.51
C ALA A 161 4.55 -6.16 -6.20
N VAL A 162 3.67 -6.26 -7.20
CA VAL A 162 2.21 -6.08 -7.01
C VAL A 162 1.60 -7.15 -6.12
N ILE A 163 2.09 -8.39 -6.16
CA ILE A 163 1.63 -9.48 -5.29
C ILE A 163 2.06 -9.23 -3.85
N VAL A 164 3.31 -8.80 -3.63
CA VAL A 164 3.77 -8.46 -2.28
C VAL A 164 3.01 -7.26 -1.71
N ALA A 165 2.73 -6.24 -2.53
CA ALA A 165 1.90 -5.11 -2.12
C ALA A 165 0.46 -5.54 -1.77
N ALA A 166 -0.14 -6.43 -2.56
CA ALA A 166 -1.47 -6.97 -2.30
C ALA A 166 -1.53 -7.80 -1.00
N LEU A 167 -0.50 -8.60 -0.70
CA LEU A 167 -0.40 -9.32 0.56
C LEU A 167 -0.26 -8.37 1.76
N VAL A 168 0.59 -7.35 1.66
CA VAL A 168 0.73 -6.33 2.71
C VAL A 168 -0.60 -5.63 2.97
N HIS A 169 -1.31 -5.27 1.90
CA HIS A 169 -2.64 -4.67 2.00
C HIS A 169 -3.62 -5.61 2.71
N GLY A 170 -3.76 -6.84 2.21
CA GLY A 170 -4.73 -7.82 2.72
C GLY A 170 -4.46 -8.19 4.17
N GLU A 171 -3.19 -8.44 4.53
CA GLU A 171 -2.80 -8.76 5.90
C GLU A 171 -3.13 -7.63 6.88
N LEU A 172 -2.81 -6.38 6.54
CA LEU A 172 -3.08 -5.25 7.43
C LEU A 172 -4.57 -4.95 7.54
N ALA A 173 -5.28 -4.96 6.41
CA ALA A 173 -6.71 -4.65 6.39
C ALA A 173 -7.55 -5.76 7.07
N ALA A 174 -7.16 -7.03 6.92
CA ALA A 174 -7.85 -8.14 7.60
C ALA A 174 -7.48 -8.23 9.09
N LEU A 175 -6.24 -7.89 9.46
CA LEU A 175 -5.81 -7.91 10.86
C LEU A 175 -6.36 -6.74 11.67
N ALA A 176 -6.54 -5.57 11.04
CA ALA A 176 -6.91 -4.32 11.70
C ALA A 176 -6.08 -4.06 12.98
N PRO A 177 -4.74 -4.02 12.87
CA PRO A 177 -3.86 -4.05 14.04
C PRO A 177 -4.07 -2.90 15.02
N PHE A 178 -4.56 -1.75 14.57
CA PHE A 178 -4.73 -0.56 15.42
C PHE A 178 -6.17 -0.36 15.90
N GLY A 179 -7.17 -0.87 15.16
CA GLY A 179 -8.60 -0.70 15.45
C GLY A 179 -9.20 0.62 14.97
N SER A 180 -8.39 1.52 14.39
CA SER A 180 -8.80 2.78 13.79
C SER A 180 -7.90 3.11 12.59
N ALA A 181 -8.50 3.65 11.53
CA ALA A 181 -7.83 4.02 10.28
C ALA A 181 -7.02 2.89 9.60
N ASP A 182 -7.25 1.62 9.95
CA ASP A 182 -6.48 0.48 9.46
C ASP A 182 -6.53 0.33 7.94
N GLY A 183 -7.68 0.62 7.31
CA GLY A 183 -7.81 0.61 5.85
C GLY A 183 -6.88 1.62 5.16
N VAL A 184 -6.80 2.84 5.70
CA VAL A 184 -5.89 3.89 5.19
C VAL A 184 -4.43 3.48 5.42
N VAL A 185 -4.10 2.91 6.58
CA VAL A 185 -2.75 2.41 6.88
C VAL A 185 -2.37 1.27 5.93
N ALA A 186 -3.28 0.33 5.69
CA ALA A 186 -3.07 -0.82 4.82
C ALA A 186 -2.80 -0.39 3.37
N ARG A 187 -3.60 0.54 2.82
CA ARG A 187 -3.38 1.11 1.49
C ARG A 187 -2.06 1.87 1.40
N GLY A 188 -1.74 2.69 2.40
CA GLY A 188 -0.46 3.41 2.47
C GLY A 188 0.76 2.47 2.50
N ALA A 189 0.71 1.41 3.30
CA ALA A 189 1.78 0.41 3.39
C ALA A 189 1.92 -0.41 2.09
N ALA A 190 0.79 -0.75 1.45
CA ALA A 190 0.78 -1.44 0.16
C ALA A 190 1.41 -0.57 -0.94
N ARG A 191 1.03 0.71 -1.01
CA ARG A 191 1.60 1.67 -1.95
C ARG A 191 3.11 1.86 -1.72
N LEU A 192 3.53 1.99 -0.47
CA LEU A 192 4.95 2.06 -0.11
C LEU A 192 5.73 0.80 -0.52
N THR A 193 5.12 -0.38 -0.37
CA THR A 193 5.69 -1.65 -0.82
C THR A 193 5.90 -1.68 -2.33
N GLY A 194 4.91 -1.21 -3.12
CA GLY A 194 5.03 -1.09 -4.57
C GLY A 194 6.15 -0.13 -5.00
N ILE A 195 6.30 1.00 -4.31
CA ILE A 195 7.38 1.98 -4.55
C ILE A 195 8.75 1.34 -4.26
N VAL A 196 8.94 0.79 -3.05
CA VAL A 196 10.22 0.24 -2.58
C VAL A 196 10.66 -0.96 -3.41
N ARG A 197 9.72 -1.79 -3.88
CA ARG A 197 10.01 -2.95 -4.74
C ARG A 197 10.13 -2.60 -6.23
N GLY A 198 10.09 -1.31 -6.59
CA GLY A 198 10.34 -0.85 -7.95
C GLY A 198 9.21 -1.14 -8.94
N LEU A 199 7.98 -1.37 -8.46
CA LEU A 199 6.80 -1.40 -9.34
C LEU A 199 6.57 0.01 -9.88
N ASP A 200 6.38 0.97 -8.98
CA ASP A 200 6.12 2.37 -9.28
C ASP A 200 7.07 3.26 -8.45
N PRO A 201 8.38 3.29 -8.78
CA PRO A 201 9.39 3.98 -7.98
C PRO A 201 9.19 5.51 -7.96
N LYS A 202 8.39 6.06 -8.87
CA LYS A 202 8.05 7.48 -8.91
C LYS A 202 6.76 7.79 -8.17
N ALA A 203 6.00 6.79 -7.68
CA ALA A 203 4.71 6.96 -7.02
C ALA A 203 3.66 7.70 -7.88
N VAL A 204 3.65 7.44 -9.20
CA VAL A 204 2.82 8.15 -10.19
C VAL A 204 1.50 7.45 -10.51
N SER A 205 1.34 6.18 -10.17
CA SER A 205 0.07 5.44 -10.26
C SER A 205 -0.84 5.75 -9.08
N VAL A 206 -2.15 5.54 -9.22
CA VAL A 206 -3.15 5.79 -8.18
C VAL A 206 -3.98 4.53 -7.85
N PRO A 207 -3.39 3.46 -7.27
CA PRO A 207 -4.12 2.21 -7.01
C PRO A 207 -5.40 2.40 -6.16
N GLU A 208 -5.42 3.40 -5.27
CA GLU A 208 -6.59 3.73 -4.46
C GLU A 208 -7.78 4.19 -5.32
N VAL A 209 -7.54 4.95 -6.38
CA VAL A 209 -8.59 5.28 -7.37
C VAL A 209 -9.06 3.99 -8.03
N GLY A 210 -8.16 3.09 -8.42
CA GLY A 210 -8.56 1.81 -8.98
C GLY A 210 -9.40 0.95 -8.05
N PHE A 211 -9.10 0.93 -6.74
CA PHE A 211 -9.95 0.25 -5.75
C PHE A 211 -11.33 0.90 -5.65
N ALA A 212 -11.42 2.24 -5.67
CA ALA A 212 -12.68 2.97 -5.64
C ALA A 212 -13.51 2.74 -6.92
N GLU A 213 -12.88 2.75 -8.10
CA GLU A 213 -13.52 2.50 -9.40
C GLU A 213 -14.06 1.07 -9.53
N LEU A 214 -13.37 0.08 -8.97
CA LEU A 214 -13.88 -1.30 -8.89
C LEU A 214 -15.05 -1.45 -7.90
N GLY A 215 -15.29 -0.45 -7.04
CA GLY A 215 -16.40 -0.40 -6.10
C GLY A 215 -16.02 -0.78 -4.68
N ARG A 216 -16.52 -0.01 -3.71
CA ARG A 216 -16.30 -0.23 -2.26
C ARG A 216 -16.80 -1.59 -1.78
N ASP A 217 -17.99 -1.99 -2.21
CA ASP A 217 -18.58 -3.28 -1.84
C ASP A 217 -17.78 -4.45 -2.41
N GLU A 218 -17.27 -4.31 -3.63
CA GLU A 218 -16.40 -5.30 -4.25
C GLU A 218 -15.07 -5.41 -3.51
N HIS A 219 -14.47 -4.28 -3.15
CA HIS A 219 -13.26 -4.25 -2.33
C HIS A 219 -13.47 -4.95 -0.98
N ALA A 220 -14.57 -4.67 -0.29
CA ALA A 220 -14.91 -5.31 0.98
C ALA A 220 -15.15 -6.82 0.80
N ARG A 221 -15.83 -7.24 -0.27
CA ARG A 221 -16.07 -8.65 -0.60
C ARG A 221 -14.76 -9.39 -0.89
N ALA A 222 -13.87 -8.81 -1.68
CA ALA A 222 -12.56 -9.39 -1.97
C ALA A 222 -11.70 -9.52 -0.70
N LEU A 223 -11.72 -8.50 0.18
CA LEU A 223 -11.02 -8.54 1.45
C LEU A 223 -11.59 -9.60 2.41
N ALA A 224 -12.90 -9.74 2.48
CA ALA A 224 -13.53 -10.82 3.25
C ALA A 224 -13.14 -12.21 2.71
N GLY A 225 -13.04 -12.34 1.37
CA GLY A 225 -12.47 -13.51 0.72
C GLY A 225 -11.03 -13.79 1.17
N TYR A 226 -10.16 -12.79 1.16
CA TYR A 226 -8.79 -12.91 1.66
C TYR A 226 -8.74 -13.37 3.13
N ALA A 227 -9.55 -12.74 3.99
CA ALA A 227 -9.60 -13.03 5.43
C ALA A 227 -10.04 -14.47 5.74
N SER A 228 -10.79 -15.12 4.86
CA SER A 228 -11.16 -16.54 5.00
C SER A 228 -9.96 -17.49 4.93
N GLY A 229 -8.87 -17.07 4.27
CA GLY A 229 -7.70 -17.89 4.03
C GLY A 229 -7.88 -19.01 2.99
N SER A 230 -9.04 -19.10 2.33
CA SER A 230 -9.24 -20.09 1.26
C SER A 230 -8.39 -19.74 0.03
N PRO A 231 -7.91 -20.73 -0.74
CA PRO A 231 -7.17 -20.48 -1.98
C PRO A 231 -7.93 -19.57 -2.96
N GLU A 232 -9.24 -19.75 -3.09
CA GLU A 232 -10.10 -18.95 -3.97
C GLU A 232 -10.25 -17.51 -3.46
N GLY A 233 -10.39 -17.33 -2.15
CA GLY A 233 -10.49 -16.01 -1.51
C GLY A 233 -9.18 -15.22 -1.64
N VAL A 234 -8.03 -15.89 -1.44
CA VAL A 234 -6.70 -15.31 -1.67
C VAL A 234 -6.53 -14.95 -3.15
N ALA A 235 -6.88 -15.85 -4.07
CA ALA A 235 -6.80 -15.60 -5.50
C ALA A 235 -7.64 -14.38 -5.91
N GLY A 236 -8.89 -14.32 -5.45
CA GLY A 236 -9.81 -13.21 -5.73
C GLY A 236 -9.27 -11.86 -5.25
N TRP A 237 -8.70 -11.80 -4.05
CA TRP A 237 -8.07 -10.59 -3.53
C TRP A 237 -6.83 -10.15 -4.32
N LEU A 238 -5.94 -11.09 -4.65
CA LEU A 238 -4.75 -10.79 -5.43
C LEU A 238 -5.13 -10.25 -6.83
N VAL A 239 -6.09 -10.88 -7.49
CA VAL A 239 -6.64 -10.41 -8.78
C VAL A 239 -7.27 -9.03 -8.64
N HIS A 240 -8.06 -8.79 -7.57
CA HIS A 240 -8.65 -7.47 -7.29
C HIS A 240 -7.60 -6.37 -7.16
N CYS A 241 -6.53 -6.63 -6.40
CA CYS A 241 -5.44 -5.68 -6.21
C CYS A 241 -4.66 -5.40 -7.50
N CYS A 242 -4.41 -6.43 -8.32
CA CYS A 242 -3.79 -6.27 -9.62
C CYS A 242 -4.64 -5.39 -10.55
N ARG A 243 -5.95 -5.66 -10.65
CA ARG A 243 -6.88 -4.85 -11.45
C ARG A 243 -6.98 -3.41 -10.94
N ALA A 244 -7.05 -3.20 -9.63
CA ALA A 244 -7.01 -1.86 -9.05
C ALA A 244 -5.71 -1.12 -9.41
N THR A 245 -4.58 -1.83 -9.44
CA THR A 245 -3.30 -1.26 -9.86
C THR A 245 -3.31 -0.89 -11.34
N GLU A 246 -3.92 -1.68 -12.21
CA GLU A 246 -4.12 -1.35 -13.63
C GLU A 246 -4.96 -0.07 -13.80
N HIS A 247 -6.11 0.02 -13.13
CA HIS A 247 -6.93 1.23 -13.13
C HIS A 247 -6.18 2.44 -12.56
N GLY A 248 -5.40 2.23 -11.50
CA GLY A 248 -4.53 3.27 -10.94
C GLY A 248 -3.44 3.75 -11.91
N ALA A 249 -2.93 2.88 -12.77
CA ALA A 249 -1.98 3.26 -13.82
C ALA A 249 -2.67 4.09 -14.92
N LEU A 250 -3.91 3.75 -15.29
CA LEU A 250 -4.73 4.54 -16.21
C LEU A 250 -5.01 5.94 -15.65
N GLU A 251 -5.31 6.05 -14.37
CA GLU A 251 -5.47 7.35 -13.70
C GLU A 251 -4.17 8.16 -13.73
N GLY A 252 -3.02 7.53 -13.49
CA GLY A 252 -1.71 8.16 -13.64
C GLY A 252 -1.47 8.69 -15.07
N LEU A 253 -1.91 7.96 -16.10
CA LEU A 253 -1.85 8.42 -17.50
C LEU A 253 -2.78 9.61 -17.73
N ALA A 254 -3.98 9.61 -17.14
CA ALA A 254 -4.89 10.75 -17.22
C ALA A 254 -4.31 12.01 -16.56
N ILE A 255 -3.65 11.87 -15.41
CA ILE A 255 -2.89 12.97 -14.77
C ILE A 255 -1.78 13.48 -15.70
N CYS A 256 -1.03 12.56 -16.30
CA CYS A 256 0.04 12.90 -17.25
C CYS A 256 -0.49 13.73 -18.44
N GLU A 257 -1.62 13.32 -19.01
CA GLU A 257 -2.28 14.02 -20.12
C GLU A 257 -2.85 15.37 -19.69
N SER A 258 -3.39 15.49 -18.48
CA SER A 258 -3.86 16.75 -17.93
C SER A 258 -2.71 17.76 -17.84
N LEU A 259 -1.58 17.38 -17.27
CA LEU A 259 -0.43 18.28 -17.09
C LEU A 259 0.22 18.70 -18.42
N LEU A 260 0.11 17.89 -19.47
CA LEU A 260 0.56 18.29 -20.81
C LEU A 260 -0.30 19.39 -21.44
N ARG A 261 -1.57 19.51 -21.02
CA ARG A 261 -2.52 20.47 -21.59
C ARG A 261 -2.47 21.83 -20.89
N GLY A 262 -1.88 21.92 -19.70
CA GLY A 262 -1.89 23.11 -18.84
C GLY A 262 -3.12 23.12 -17.96
#